data_AF-A0A164NI94-F1
#
_entry.id   AF-A0A164NI94-F1
#
_cell.length_a   1.000
_cell.length_b   1.000
_cell.length_c   1.000
_cell.angle_alpha   90.00
_cell.angle_beta   90.00
_cell.angle_gamma   90.00
#
_symmetry.space_group_name_H-M   'P 1'
#
loop_
_entity.id
_entity.type
_entity.pdbx_description
1 polymer ?
#
loop_
_entity_poly.entity_id
_entity_poly.type
_entity_poly.pdbx_seq_one_letter_code
_entity_poly.pdbx_strand_id
1 'polypeptide(L)'
;MSAWGELLVGVAILIGLAGIVVPILPGTILIFAAIAVWAFMTGGGAAWTAFAIAALLLVASGVVKYTWPGRRMKDAGIPTRSLIVGGLVGIVGFFVIPIVGLFIGFILGTYVAELPRHRNHSDAWRSTVHATKAAGLSILVELLGALLATGVWLGAALFI
;
A
#
# COMPACT_ATOMS: atom_id res chain seq x y z
N MET A 1 11.97 -0.73 25.31
CA MET A 1 13.15 -0.57 24.42
C MET A 1 13.85 0.76 24.78
N SER A 2 15.02 1.10 24.24
CA SER A 2 15.59 2.45 24.46
C SER A 2 14.93 3.49 23.54
N ALA A 3 14.95 4.77 23.91
CA ALA A 3 14.38 5.87 23.11
C ALA A 3 14.96 5.94 21.68
N TRP A 4 16.26 5.65 21.53
CA TRP A 4 16.90 5.55 20.21
C TRP A 4 16.35 4.40 19.37
N GLY A 5 16.02 3.27 20.00
CA GLY A 5 15.35 2.17 19.31
C GLY A 5 13.94 2.55 18.85
N GLU A 6 13.21 3.33 19.65
CA GLU A 6 11.84 3.75 19.30
C GLU A 6 11.85 4.72 18.13
N LEU A 7 12.84 5.61 18.11
CA LEU A 7 13.07 6.50 16.98
C LEU A 7 13.33 5.69 15.69
N LEU A 8 14.16 4.65 15.75
CA LEU A 8 14.44 3.79 14.59
C LEU A 8 13.19 3.05 14.11
N VAL A 9 12.38 2.53 15.02
CA VAL A 9 11.09 1.90 14.68
C VAL A 9 10.15 2.91 14.04
N GLY A 10 10.04 4.12 14.60
CA GLY A 10 9.24 5.20 14.03
C GLY A 10 9.70 5.58 12.62
N VAL A 11 11.01 5.71 12.39
CA VAL A 11 11.58 5.97 11.05
C VAL A 11 11.25 4.83 10.08
N ALA A 12 11.39 3.57 10.51
CA ALA A 12 11.04 2.42 9.67
C ALA A 12 9.55 2.42 9.30
N ILE A 13 8.67 2.77 10.24
CA ILE A 13 7.23 2.92 9.99
C ILE A 13 6.96 4.06 9.01
N LEU A 14 7.63 5.22 9.15
CA LEU A 14 7.50 6.34 8.21
C LEU A 14 7.93 5.96 6.78
N ILE A 15 9.03 5.22 6.64
CA ILE A 15 9.48 4.68 5.35
C ILE A 15 8.43 3.69 4.80
N GLY A 16 7.85 2.85 5.67
CA GLY A 16 6.78 1.93 5.29
C GLY A 16 5.53 2.66 4.80
N LEU A 17 5.10 3.71 5.48
CA LEU A 17 3.98 4.57 5.07
C LEU A 17 4.27 5.23 3.71
N ALA A 18 5.47 5.77 3.52
CA ALA A 18 5.90 6.29 2.23
C ALA A 18 5.90 5.22 1.13
N GLY A 19 6.27 3.98 1.45
CA GLY A 19 6.21 2.82 0.56
C GLY A 19 4.80 2.38 0.17
N ILE A 20 3.77 2.71 0.96
CA ILE A 20 2.37 2.47 0.58
C ILE A 20 1.91 3.53 -0.44
N VAL A 21 2.32 4.79 -0.26
CA VAL A 21 2.03 5.89 -1.20
C VAL A 21 2.80 5.73 -2.50
N VAL A 22 4.07 5.34 -2.40
CA VAL A 22 4.98 5.09 -3.50
C VAL A 22 5.21 3.57 -3.55
N PRO A 23 4.41 2.82 -4.36
CA PRO A 23 4.31 1.35 -4.40
C PRO A 23 5.56 0.66 -5.00
N ILE A 24 6.74 1.15 -4.65
CA ILE A 24 8.04 0.57 -4.95
C ILE A 24 8.50 -0.33 -3.79
N LEU A 25 8.08 -0.01 -2.57
CA LEU A 25 8.48 -0.72 -1.35
C LEU A 25 7.30 -1.50 -0.75
N PRO A 26 7.54 -2.68 -0.14
CA PRO A 26 6.51 -3.44 0.56
C PRO A 26 6.16 -2.77 1.90
N GLY A 27 5.52 -1.61 1.84
CA GLY A 27 5.33 -0.71 2.99
C GLY A 27 4.63 -1.36 4.18
N THR A 28 3.53 -2.08 3.94
CA THR A 28 2.80 -2.81 4.99
C THR A 28 3.64 -3.88 5.68
N ILE A 29 4.50 -4.59 4.94
CA ILE A 29 5.40 -5.61 5.51
C ILE A 29 6.47 -4.93 6.37
N LEU A 30 7.00 -3.79 5.93
CA LEU A 30 7.98 -3.03 6.71
C LEU A 30 7.38 -2.50 8.02
N ILE A 31 6.14 -1.98 7.99
CA ILE A 31 5.43 -1.53 9.21
C ILE A 31 5.21 -2.71 10.15
N PHE A 32 4.71 -3.85 9.63
CA PHE A 32 4.52 -5.06 10.43
C PHE A 32 5.83 -5.51 11.10
N ALA A 33 6.92 -5.58 10.33
CA ALA A 33 8.23 -5.99 10.83
C ALA A 33 8.77 -5.01 11.88
N ALA A 34 8.61 -3.70 11.67
CA ALA A 34 9.04 -2.68 12.61
C ALA A 34 8.32 -2.82 13.96
N ILE A 35 6.98 -2.98 13.94
CA ILE A 35 6.18 -3.17 15.17
C ILE A 35 6.50 -4.53 15.82
N ALA A 36 6.74 -5.59 15.04
CA ALA A 36 7.12 -6.90 15.56
C ALA A 36 8.47 -6.85 16.30
N VAL A 37 9.47 -6.20 15.70
CA VAL A 37 10.79 -6.00 16.33
C VAL A 37 10.65 -5.18 17.60
N TRP A 38 9.87 -4.10 17.57
CA TRP A 38 9.57 -3.31 18.76
C TRP A 38 8.95 -4.14 19.87
N ALA A 39 7.91 -4.94 19.57
CA ALA A 39 7.22 -5.74 20.57
C ALA A 39 8.11 -6.82 21.18
N PHE A 40 8.95 -7.45 20.35
CA PHE A 40 9.92 -8.45 20.80
C PHE A 40 11.00 -7.83 21.71
N MET A 41 11.52 -6.65 21.35
CA MET A 41 12.56 -5.95 22.13
C MET A 41 12.02 -5.30 23.41
N THR A 42 10.78 -4.80 23.40
CA THR A 42 10.14 -4.19 24.59
C THR A 42 9.65 -5.27 25.56
N GLY A 43 9.09 -6.37 25.05
CA GLY A 43 8.58 -7.46 25.87
C GLY A 43 7.34 -7.09 26.70
N GLY A 44 6.79 -8.08 27.41
CA GLY A 44 5.63 -7.89 28.28
C GLY A 44 4.27 -7.94 27.56
N GLY A 45 3.21 -8.23 28.33
CA GLY A 45 1.87 -8.48 27.77
C GLY A 45 1.29 -7.29 26.99
N ALA A 46 1.59 -6.06 27.41
CA ALA A 46 1.08 -4.85 26.76
C ALA A 46 1.70 -4.63 25.37
N ALA A 47 3.01 -4.84 25.20
CA ALA A 47 3.67 -4.72 23.90
C ALA A 47 3.20 -5.79 22.90
N TRP A 48 3.03 -7.03 23.37
CA TRP A 48 2.46 -8.11 22.55
C TRP A 48 0.99 -7.88 22.18
N THR A 49 0.20 -7.30 23.09
CA THR A 49 -1.19 -6.91 22.79
C THR A 49 -1.24 -5.83 21.72
N ALA A 50 -0.40 -4.80 21.82
CA ALA A 50 -0.30 -3.75 20.80
C ALA A 50 0.10 -4.32 19.43
N PHE A 51 1.06 -5.24 19.39
CA PHE A 51 1.43 -5.95 18.17
C PHE A 51 0.28 -6.78 17.59
N ALA A 52 -0.46 -7.52 18.42
CA ALA A 52 -1.59 -8.32 17.95
C ALA A 52 -2.68 -7.44 17.32
N ILE A 53 -3.01 -6.30 17.95
CA ILE A 53 -3.98 -5.33 17.42
C ILE A 53 -3.45 -4.73 16.10
N ALA A 54 -2.20 -4.29 16.06
CA ALA A 54 -1.58 -3.75 14.85
C ALA A 54 -1.58 -4.77 13.70
N ALA A 55 -1.19 -6.02 13.98
CA ALA A 55 -1.21 -7.11 12.99
C ALA A 55 -2.62 -7.36 12.46
N LEU A 56 -3.65 -7.38 13.33
CA LEU A 56 -5.04 -7.52 12.92
C LEU A 56 -5.50 -6.37 12.02
N LEU A 57 -5.13 -5.13 12.33
CA LEU A 57 -5.45 -3.96 11.51
C LEU A 57 -4.80 -4.04 10.12
N LEU A 58 -3.53 -4.43 10.05
CA LEU A 58 -2.82 -4.61 8.79
C LEU A 58 -3.43 -5.74 7.96
N VAL A 59 -3.72 -6.89 8.57
CA VAL A 59 -4.39 -8.02 7.89
C VAL A 59 -5.78 -7.62 7.42
N ALA A 60 -6.59 -6.96 8.26
CA ALA A 60 -7.92 -6.49 7.89
C ALA A 60 -7.86 -5.52 6.71
N SER A 61 -6.90 -4.59 6.69
CA SER A 61 -6.71 -3.68 5.56
C SER A 61 -6.35 -4.42 4.27
N GLY A 62 -5.51 -5.45 4.35
CA GLY A 62 -5.18 -6.33 3.22
C GLY A 62 -6.41 -7.10 2.70
N VAL A 63 -7.24 -7.62 3.61
CA VAL A 63 -8.49 -8.30 3.26
C VAL A 63 -9.47 -7.34 2.59
N VAL A 64 -9.69 -6.14 3.15
CA VAL A 64 -10.56 -5.11 2.56
C VAL A 64 -10.06 -4.70 1.18
N LYS A 65 -8.75 -4.46 1.03
CA LYS A 65 -8.09 -4.16 -0.24
C LYS A 65 -8.35 -5.23 -1.30
N TYR A 66 -8.25 -6.51 -0.93
CA TYR A 66 -8.46 -7.62 -1.87
C TYR A 66 -9.94 -7.81 -2.22
N THR A 67 -10.82 -7.71 -1.23
CA THR A 67 -12.26 -7.99 -1.37
C THR A 67 -13.06 -6.86 -2.01
N TRP A 68 -12.61 -5.61 -1.89
CA TRP A 68 -13.32 -4.45 -2.43
C TRP A 68 -12.60 -3.79 -3.61
N PRO A 69 -11.47 -3.05 -3.47
CA PRO A 69 -10.72 -2.52 -4.61
C PRO A 69 -10.29 -3.59 -5.62
N GLY A 70 -9.76 -4.72 -5.14
CA GLY A 70 -9.33 -5.83 -5.99
C GLY A 70 -10.48 -6.47 -6.76
N ARG A 71 -11.63 -6.65 -6.10
CA ARG A 71 -12.84 -7.17 -6.76
C ARG A 71 -13.40 -6.17 -7.76
N ARG A 72 -13.41 -4.86 -7.46
CA ARG A 72 -13.88 -3.81 -8.36
C ARG A 72 -13.04 -3.70 -9.65
N MET A 73 -11.74 -3.99 -9.58
CA MET A 73 -10.88 -4.11 -10.77
C MET A 73 -11.22 -5.32 -11.62
N LYS A 74 -11.50 -6.47 -10.98
CA LYS A 74 -11.94 -7.70 -11.68
C LYS A 74 -13.32 -7.53 -12.31
N ASP A 75 -14.26 -6.94 -11.59
CA ASP A 75 -15.63 -6.67 -12.05
C ASP A 75 -15.65 -5.66 -13.22
N ALA A 76 -14.71 -4.72 -13.24
CA ALA A 76 -14.49 -3.82 -14.37
C ALA A 76 -13.87 -4.51 -15.61
N GLY A 77 -13.62 -5.82 -15.55
CA GLY A 77 -13.10 -6.63 -16.66
C GLY A 77 -11.62 -6.39 -16.97
N ILE A 78 -10.89 -5.70 -16.09
CA ILE A 78 -9.50 -5.30 -16.30
C ILE A 78 -8.61 -6.51 -16.02
N PRO A 79 -7.94 -7.09 -17.03
CA PRO A 79 -7.07 -8.23 -16.84
C PRO A 79 -5.86 -7.84 -15.98
N THR A 80 -5.46 -8.75 -15.09
CA THR A 80 -4.28 -8.58 -14.21
C THR A 80 -3.03 -8.20 -14.99
N ARG A 81 -2.88 -8.68 -16.23
CA ARG A 81 -1.76 -8.34 -17.11
C ARG A 81 -1.68 -6.84 -17.40
N SER A 82 -2.80 -6.16 -17.65
CA SER A 82 -2.82 -4.72 -17.92
C SER A 82 -2.43 -3.92 -16.68
N LEU A 83 -2.84 -4.37 -15.50
CA LEU A 83 -2.41 -3.78 -14.22
C LEU A 83 -0.91 -4.00 -13.97
N ILE A 84 -0.37 -5.18 -14.30
CA ILE A 84 1.07 -5.47 -14.18
C ILE A 84 1.87 -4.60 -15.15
N VAL A 85 1.45 -4.49 -16.42
CA VAL A 85 2.12 -3.64 -17.40
C VAL A 85 2.07 -2.17 -16.97
N GLY A 86 0.91 -1.67 -16.54
CA GLY A 86 0.78 -0.35 -15.94
C GLY A 86 1.73 -0.17 -14.76
N GLY A 87 1.76 -1.12 -13.82
CA GLY A 87 2.66 -1.10 -12.67
C GLY A 87 4.14 -0.99 -13.07
N LEU A 88 4.58 -1.82 -14.01
CA LEU A 88 5.96 -1.82 -14.51
C LEU A 88 6.32 -0.49 -15.21
N VAL A 89 5.44 0.01 -16.08
CA VAL A 89 5.65 1.30 -16.77
C VAL A 89 5.63 2.46 -15.77
N GLY A 90 4.78 2.40 -14.74
CA GLY A 90 4.79 3.33 -13.62
C GLY A 90 6.12 3.32 -12.86
N ILE A 91 6.65 2.14 -12.53
CA ILE A 91 7.96 2.01 -11.88
C ILE A 91 9.05 2.65 -12.73
N VAL A 92 9.09 2.37 -14.04
CA VAL A 92 10.05 3.01 -14.96
C VAL A 92 9.84 4.53 -14.97
N GLY A 93 8.60 5.01 -15.06
CA GLY A 93 8.27 6.43 -15.05
C GLY A 93 8.69 7.14 -13.77
N PHE A 94 8.60 6.49 -12.61
CA PHE A 94 9.09 7.04 -11.33
C PHE A 94 10.58 7.40 -11.38
N PHE A 95 11.41 6.56 -12.01
CA PHE A 95 12.84 6.83 -12.14
C PHE A 95 13.14 8.00 -13.08
N VAL A 96 12.21 8.34 -13.98
CA VAL A 96 12.34 9.51 -14.88
C VAL A 96 11.86 10.78 -14.18
N ILE A 97 10.67 10.74 -13.55
CA ILE A 97 10.07 11.86 -12.82
C ILE A 97 9.51 11.30 -11.50
N PRO A 98 10.19 11.52 -10.36
CA PRO A 98 9.76 10.97 -9.09
C PRO A 98 8.31 11.33 -8.74
N ILE A 99 7.58 10.36 -8.19
CA ILE A 99 6.16 10.44 -7.80
C ILE A 99 5.21 10.59 -8.99
N VAL A 100 5.37 11.65 -9.80
CA VAL A 100 4.48 11.97 -10.92
C VAL A 100 4.56 10.92 -12.03
N GLY A 101 5.77 10.50 -12.37
CA GLY A 101 6.02 9.50 -13.40
C GLY A 101 5.45 8.13 -13.07
N LEU A 102 5.26 7.82 -11.78
CA LEU A 102 4.56 6.61 -11.36
C LEU A 102 3.10 6.62 -11.78
N PHE A 103 2.37 7.69 -11.46
CA PHE A 103 0.95 7.81 -11.80
C PHE A 103 0.76 7.88 -13.32
N ILE A 104 1.57 8.70 -14.00
CA ILE A 104 1.52 8.84 -15.46
C ILE A 104 1.86 7.51 -16.13
N GLY A 105 2.93 6.84 -15.71
CA GLY A 105 3.35 5.56 -16.27
C GLY A 105 2.33 4.45 -16.02
N PHE A 106 1.70 4.42 -14.83
CA PHE A 106 0.63 3.47 -14.54
C PHE A 106 -0.59 3.68 -15.44
N ILE A 107 -1.04 4.93 -15.58
CA ILE A 107 -2.19 5.28 -16.43
C ILE A 107 -1.89 4.94 -17.90
N LEU A 108 -0.74 5.39 -18.43
CA LEU A 108 -0.35 5.15 -19.82
C LEU A 108 -0.10 3.67 -20.11
N GLY A 109 0.62 2.97 -19.24
CA GLY A 109 0.91 1.55 -19.40
C GLY A 109 -0.35 0.70 -19.38
N THR A 110 -1.29 1.01 -18.48
CA THR A 110 -2.60 0.31 -18.44
C THR A 110 -3.43 0.62 -19.69
N TYR A 111 -3.47 1.89 -20.12
CA TYR A 111 -4.21 2.30 -21.32
C TYR A 111 -3.68 1.63 -22.59
N VAL A 112 -2.36 1.62 -22.78
CA VAL A 112 -1.71 0.97 -23.94
C VAL A 112 -1.89 -0.55 -23.89
N ALA A 113 -1.88 -1.17 -22.71
CA ALA A 113 -2.13 -2.60 -22.56
C ALA A 113 -3.58 -3.00 -22.90
N GLU A 114 -4.55 -2.10 -22.67
CA GLU A 114 -5.97 -2.30 -22.99
C GLU A 114 -6.32 -1.97 -24.45
N LEU A 115 -5.53 -1.11 -25.13
CA LEU A 115 -5.79 -0.65 -26.50
C LEU A 115 -6.04 -1.79 -27.51
N PRO A 116 -5.25 -2.88 -27.54
CA PRO A 116 -5.47 -3.99 -28.48
C PRO A 116 -6.77 -4.76 -28.23
N ARG A 117 -7.37 -4.63 -27.03
CA ARG A 117 -8.56 -5.37 -26.62
C ARG A 117 -9.86 -4.63 -26.90
N HIS A 118 -9.79 -3.30 -26.98
CA HIS A 118 -10.95 -2.44 -27.21
C HIS A 118 -10.87 -1.81 -28.61
N ARG A 119 -11.90 -2.05 -29.43
CA ARG A 119 -11.98 -1.46 -30.79
C ARG A 119 -12.17 0.07 -30.77
N ASN A 120 -12.56 0.63 -29.62
CA ASN A 120 -12.81 2.06 -29.42
C ASN A 120 -11.98 2.64 -28.26
N HIS A 121 -11.35 3.80 -28.49
CA HIS A 121 -10.58 4.54 -27.50
C HIS A 121 -11.38 4.92 -26.24
N SER A 122 -12.68 5.18 -26.40
CA SER A 122 -13.59 5.53 -25.29
C SER A 122 -13.66 4.44 -24.22
N ASP A 123 -13.63 3.18 -24.63
CA ASP A 123 -13.79 2.04 -23.73
C ASP A 123 -12.49 1.74 -22.98
N ALA A 124 -11.35 1.85 -23.67
CA ALA A 124 -10.02 1.76 -23.06
C ALA A 124 -9.78 2.88 -22.02
N TRP A 125 -10.24 4.11 -22.31
CA TRP A 125 -10.16 5.23 -21.37
C TRP A 125 -11.02 5.00 -20.12
N ARG A 126 -12.28 4.56 -20.28
CA ARG A 126 -13.15 4.24 -19.13
C ARG A 126 -12.55 3.14 -18.26
N SER A 127 -12.03 2.08 -18.86
CA SER A 127 -11.33 0.99 -18.17
C SER A 127 -10.14 1.53 -17.36
N THR A 128 -9.30 2.37 -17.97
CA THR A 128 -8.14 3.00 -17.31
C THR A 128 -8.54 3.87 -16.12
N VAL A 129 -9.61 4.67 -16.25
CA VAL A 129 -10.13 5.51 -15.15
C VAL A 129 -10.64 4.64 -14.00
N HIS A 130 -11.33 3.54 -14.30
CA HIS A 130 -11.79 2.60 -13.27
C HIS A 130 -10.63 1.90 -12.55
N ALA A 131 -9.62 1.43 -13.30
CA ALA A 131 -8.37 0.89 -12.72
C ALA A 131 -7.70 1.91 -11.81
N THR A 132 -7.54 3.14 -12.26
CA THR A 132 -6.87 4.21 -11.51
C THR A 132 -7.62 4.53 -10.21
N LYS A 133 -8.95 4.64 -10.26
CA LYS A 133 -9.78 4.87 -9.06
C LYS A 133 -9.69 3.70 -8.09
N ALA A 134 -9.71 2.47 -8.59
CA ALA A 134 -9.60 1.28 -7.75
C ALA A 134 -8.21 1.14 -7.12
N ALA A 135 -7.14 1.47 -7.86
CA ALA A 135 -5.78 1.53 -7.35
C ALA A 135 -5.63 2.60 -6.27
N GLY A 136 -6.17 3.82 -6.49
CA GLY A 136 -6.18 4.87 -5.48
C GLY A 136 -6.95 4.49 -4.22
N LEU A 137 -8.12 3.83 -4.37
CA LEU A 137 -8.89 3.33 -3.24
C LEU A 137 -8.13 2.23 -2.47
N SER A 138 -7.41 1.35 -3.20
CA SER A 138 -6.55 0.33 -2.60
C SER A 138 -5.46 0.95 -1.73
N ILE A 139 -4.79 2.00 -2.22
CA ILE A 139 -3.75 2.73 -1.47
C ILE A 139 -4.37 3.37 -0.21
N LEU A 140 -5.55 3.98 -0.33
CA LEU A 140 -6.22 4.64 0.79
C LEU A 140 -6.60 3.65 1.91
N VAL A 141 -7.13 2.48 1.55
CA VAL A 141 -7.47 1.42 2.52
C VAL A 141 -6.23 0.93 3.25
N GLU A 142 -5.13 0.70 2.52
CA GLU A 142 -3.88 0.22 3.09
C GLU A 142 -3.24 1.28 4.00
N LEU A 143 -3.25 2.55 3.59
CA LEU A 143 -2.80 3.67 4.41
C LEU A 143 -3.62 3.81 5.69
N LEU A 144 -4.94 3.68 5.62
CA LEU A 144 -5.78 3.76 6.82
C LEU A 144 -5.42 2.67 7.82
N GLY A 145 -5.31 1.42 7.37
CA GLY A 145 -4.89 0.30 8.22
C GLY A 145 -3.51 0.51 8.84
N ALA A 146 -2.56 1.00 8.03
CA ALA A 146 -1.20 1.30 8.45
C ALA A 146 -1.13 2.46 9.48
N LEU A 147 -1.91 3.52 9.29
CA LEU A 147 -1.99 4.64 10.23
C LEU A 147 -2.62 4.22 11.56
N LEU A 148 -3.66 3.38 11.54
CA LEU A 148 -4.26 2.84 12.75
C LEU A 148 -3.26 1.94 13.51
N ALA A 149 -2.57 1.03 12.80
CA ALA A 149 -1.53 0.19 13.37
C ALA A 149 -0.38 1.03 13.98
N THR A 150 0.04 2.08 13.27
CA THR A 150 1.04 3.05 13.74
C THR A 150 0.56 3.78 15.00
N GLY A 151 -0.71 4.21 15.04
CA GLY A 151 -1.30 4.86 16.21
C GLY A 151 -1.36 3.95 17.43
N VAL A 152 -1.67 2.66 17.23
CA VAL A 152 -1.64 1.64 18.30
C VAL A 152 -0.24 1.46 18.85
N TRP A 153 0.76 1.31 17.96
CA TRP A 153 2.15 1.23 18.36
C TRP A 153 2.61 2.48 19.11
N LEU A 154 2.33 3.67 18.58
CA LEU A 154 2.75 4.93 19.17
C LEU A 154 2.12 5.14 20.55
N GLY A 155 0.82 4.86 20.69
CA GLY A 155 0.16 4.88 21.99
C GLY A 155 0.85 3.94 22.97
N ALA A 156 1.06 2.68 22.59
CA ALA A 156 1.73 1.72 23.46
C ALA A 156 3.17 2.15 23.84
N ALA A 157 3.94 2.66 22.90
CA ALA A 157 5.30 3.15 23.15
C ALA A 157 5.36 4.37 24.08
N LEU A 158 4.32 5.22 24.10
CA LEU A 158 4.27 6.39 24.99
C LEU A 158 3.84 6.06 26.42
N PHE A 159 3.13 4.95 26.63
CA PHE A 159 2.55 4.59 27.93
C PHE A 159 3.22 3.41 28.64
N ILE A 160 4.22 2.76 28.01
CA ILE A 160 4.93 1.58 28.52
C ILE A 160 6.43 1.85 28.51
#